data_AF-A0A821ZIH9-F1
#
_entry.id   AF-A0A821ZIH9-F1
#
_cell.length_a   1.000
_cell.length_b   1.000
_cell.length_c   1.000
_cell.angle_alpha   90.00
_cell.angle_beta   90.00
_cell.angle_gamma   90.00
#
_symmetry.space_group_name_H-M   'P 1'
#
loop_
_entity.id
_entity.type
_entity.pdbx_description
1 polymer ?
#
loop_
_entity_poly.entity_id
_entity_poly.type
_entity_poly.pdbx_seq_one_letter_code
_entity_poly.pdbx_strand_id
1 'polypeptide(L)'
;MVRKTSTSSKVKKRKEAYKRQLKADSIPSDCVNFVNKDMPAIFSDVIKMKEQFDDYKIIKDVIKKLVSKVSRLDNERNRQLQIRNKKKIEATISNEKSILKRTRQIIWFKTKYQNVLFRKKENERAIKYFRDKYHNNNDFREKQKSRIKEHILVKYHKNTNFRVKNNARASRRILNKYHTNKTFRDKVKTQSNIHILNKYHTNKTFRDKVKKQSNIHILNKYHTNKAFRDEYKERMKTQFSEKYKSNKSIRLRTIERTLNWYRNNNTSERKNLRRLYNHSRRVMKKYTIIQSHKYAAKHRNLYMDNLNRFRQIVREGPDYVCVSCQLALFRNQVVPFVEKKYTKQNMSDEIKTRIQSYFNYSSSGQNKWICKSCSDKIKKRQMPSRAIVNKLKVCEVPFELKELNNLEKHLIALRLPFMKIVNLTS
;
A
#
# COMPACT_ATOMS: atom_id res chain seq x y z
N MET A 1 26.92 13.15 13.08
CA MET A 1 26.75 12.39 14.34
C MET A 1 28.07 11.73 14.72
N VAL A 2 28.79 12.39 15.62
CA VAL A 2 30.17 12.04 16.04
C VAL A 2 30.09 11.12 17.26
N ARG A 3 30.66 9.91 17.18
CA ARG A 3 30.81 9.00 18.33
C ARG A 3 31.98 9.49 19.20
N LYS A 4 31.64 10.08 20.36
CA LYS A 4 32.60 10.44 21.41
C LYS A 4 33.04 9.21 22.21
N THR A 5 34.28 9.28 22.65
CA THR A 5 35.16 8.29 23.28
C THR A 5 34.72 7.88 24.69
N SER A 6 34.63 6.57 24.95
CA SER A 6 34.30 5.95 26.25
C SER A 6 35.53 5.65 27.14
N THR A 7 36.72 6.13 26.76
CA THR A 7 37.99 5.80 27.43
C THR A 7 38.40 6.79 28.52
N SER A 8 37.78 7.96 28.61
CA SER A 8 38.14 9.01 29.59
C SER A 8 37.63 8.74 31.01
N SER A 9 36.48 8.07 31.19
CA SER A 9 35.91 7.85 32.54
C SER A 9 36.63 6.76 33.36
N LYS A 10 37.25 5.77 32.70
CA LYS A 10 38.00 4.70 33.38
C LYS A 10 39.34 5.17 33.94
N VAL A 11 39.98 6.18 33.35
CA VAL A 11 41.25 6.73 33.84
C VAL A 11 41.04 7.64 35.05
N LYS A 12 39.92 8.39 35.10
CA LYS A 12 39.56 9.24 36.25
C LYS A 12 39.28 8.41 37.52
N LYS A 13 38.50 7.31 37.40
CA LYS A 13 38.20 6.41 38.53
C LYS A 13 39.44 5.71 39.12
N ARG A 14 40.45 5.39 38.30
CA ARG A 14 41.71 4.79 38.79
C ARG A 14 42.59 5.78 39.56
N LYS A 15 42.61 7.06 39.18
CA LYS A 15 43.37 8.10 39.90
C LYS A 15 42.75 8.46 41.25
N GLU A 16 41.41 8.39 41.37
CA GLU A 16 40.73 8.59 42.66
C GLU A 16 40.92 7.41 43.63
N ALA A 17 40.94 6.17 43.13
CA ALA A 17 41.22 4.99 43.95
C ALA A 17 42.65 5.01 44.53
N TYR A 18 43.65 5.43 43.74
CA TYR A 18 45.04 5.53 44.20
C TYR A 18 45.26 6.66 45.22
N LYS A 19 44.53 7.78 45.09
CA LYS A 19 44.54 8.87 46.10
C LYS A 19 43.87 8.48 47.42
N ARG A 20 42.95 7.52 47.42
CA ARG A 20 42.35 6.98 48.67
C ARG A 20 43.27 6.00 49.38
N GLN A 21 44.09 5.26 48.64
CA GLN A 21 45.05 4.30 49.22
C GLN A 21 46.23 5.01 49.90
N LEU A 22 46.71 6.14 49.36
CA LEU A 22 47.77 6.95 49.98
C LEU A 22 47.34 7.76 51.22
N LYS A 23 46.03 7.80 51.55
CA LYS A 23 45.53 8.41 52.79
C LYS A 23 45.30 7.40 53.93
N ALA A 24 45.49 6.10 53.69
CA ALA A 24 45.27 5.06 54.70
C ALA A 24 46.55 4.63 55.44
N ASP A 25 47.74 4.98 54.93
CA ASP A 25 49.03 4.57 55.52
C ASP A 25 49.78 5.72 56.19
N SER A 26 49.05 6.62 56.87
CA SER A 26 49.67 7.53 57.84
C SER A 26 49.95 6.77 59.12
N ILE A 27 51.24 6.53 59.37
CA ILE A 27 51.79 5.98 60.61
C ILE A 27 51.33 6.89 61.78
N PRO A 28 50.74 6.34 62.86
CA PRO A 28 50.38 7.13 64.04
C PRO A 28 51.62 7.79 64.64
N SER A 29 51.55 9.09 64.93
CA SER A 29 52.65 9.90 65.48
C SER A 29 52.91 9.70 66.98
N ASP A 30 52.30 8.70 67.62
CA ASP A 30 52.25 8.61 69.08
C ASP A 30 53.21 7.58 69.69
N CYS A 31 54.24 7.17 68.95
CA CYS A 31 55.29 6.29 69.47
C CYS A 31 56.62 7.02 69.70
N VAL A 32 56.59 8.19 70.34
CA VAL A 32 57.75 8.77 71.03
C VAL A 32 57.22 9.43 72.29
N ASN A 33 57.28 8.72 73.42
CA ASN A 33 57.42 9.23 74.80
C ASN A 33 57.14 8.11 75.81
N PHE A 34 58.10 7.19 75.99
CA PHE A 34 58.20 6.44 77.25
C PHE A 34 59.25 7.15 78.11
N VAL A 35 58.77 8.07 78.94
CA VAL A 35 59.52 8.62 80.06
C VAL A 35 59.27 7.69 81.25
N ASN A 36 60.34 7.07 81.74
CA ASN A 36 60.37 6.32 82.97
C ASN A 36 60.02 7.22 84.17
N LYS A 37 59.04 6.80 84.96
CA LYS A 37 58.94 7.17 86.37
C LYS A 37 58.49 5.98 87.22
N ASP A 38 59.32 5.72 88.21
CA ASP A 38 59.02 5.18 89.53
C ASP A 38 58.83 3.66 89.68
N MET A 39 59.91 2.98 90.07
CA MET A 39 59.84 1.87 91.04
C MET A 39 61.18 1.72 91.79
N PRO A 40 61.17 1.31 93.08
CA PRO A 40 62.11 1.79 94.09
C PRO A 40 63.25 0.83 94.42
N ALA A 41 64.21 1.38 95.18
CA ALA A 41 65.43 0.78 95.65
C ALA A 41 65.24 -0.46 96.54
N ILE A 42 65.91 -1.57 96.20
CA ILE A 42 66.44 -2.56 97.16
C ILE A 42 67.69 -3.24 96.55
N PHE A 43 68.81 -3.16 97.28
CA PHE A 43 69.83 -4.18 97.52
C PHE A 43 71.26 -3.62 97.57
N SER A 44 71.71 -3.48 98.81
CA SER A 44 73.10 -3.60 99.24
C SER A 44 73.71 -4.91 98.76
N ASP A 45 74.93 -4.84 98.22
CA ASP A 45 76.08 -5.65 98.67
C ASP A 45 77.23 -5.46 97.67
N VAL A 46 78.06 -4.50 98.02
CA VAL A 46 79.40 -4.33 97.47
C VAL A 46 80.24 -5.48 98.03
N ILE A 47 80.73 -6.36 97.15
CA ILE A 47 81.95 -7.21 97.21
C ILE A 47 81.65 -8.50 96.42
N LYS A 48 81.82 -8.44 95.08
CA LYS A 48 82.16 -9.54 94.15
C LYS A 48 82.08 -9.12 92.65
N MET A 49 82.53 -7.91 92.28
CA MET A 49 82.50 -7.41 90.89
C MET A 49 83.89 -7.00 90.37
N LYS A 50 84.86 -7.92 90.35
CA LYS A 50 86.14 -7.71 89.63
C LYS A 50 86.37 -8.73 88.51
N GLU A 51 85.73 -9.89 88.55
CA GLU A 51 85.80 -10.89 87.47
C GLU A 51 84.77 -10.65 86.34
N GLN A 52 83.80 -9.74 86.52
CA GLN A 52 82.79 -9.39 85.49
C GLN A 52 83.19 -8.22 84.56
N PHE A 53 84.36 -7.60 84.76
CA PHE A 53 84.77 -6.41 83.99
C PHE A 53 85.51 -6.73 82.68
N ASP A 54 86.12 -7.91 82.54
CA ASP A 54 86.69 -8.35 81.25
C ASP A 54 85.61 -8.72 80.23
N ASP A 55 84.49 -9.30 80.70
CA ASP A 55 83.30 -9.57 79.87
C ASP A 55 82.68 -8.27 79.32
N TYR A 56 82.73 -7.17 80.07
CA TYR A 56 82.18 -5.88 79.63
C TYR A 56 82.97 -5.24 78.48
N LYS A 57 84.29 -5.47 78.43
CA LYS A 57 85.15 -5.00 77.33
C LYS A 57 84.88 -5.80 76.04
N ILE A 58 84.70 -7.11 76.17
CA ILE A 58 84.30 -8.00 75.07
C ILE A 58 82.93 -7.59 74.53
N ILE A 59 81.94 -7.35 75.41
CA ILE A 59 80.60 -6.91 75.02
C ILE A 59 80.65 -5.56 74.30
N LYS A 60 81.44 -4.59 74.77
CA LYS A 60 81.58 -3.27 74.15
C LYS A 60 82.18 -3.34 72.74
N ASP A 61 83.16 -4.21 72.52
CA ASP A 61 83.76 -4.42 71.20
C ASP A 61 82.84 -5.20 70.25
N VAL A 62 82.08 -6.17 70.76
CA VAL A 62 81.04 -6.87 69.99
C VAL A 62 79.95 -5.87 69.56
N ILE A 63 79.49 -5.00 70.45
CA ILE A 63 78.51 -3.95 70.12
C ILE A 63 79.08 -2.98 69.08
N LYS A 64 80.33 -2.52 69.22
CA LYS A 64 80.96 -1.66 68.20
C LYS A 64 81.06 -2.34 66.84
N LYS A 65 81.44 -3.62 66.80
CA LYS A 65 81.50 -4.41 65.55
C LYS A 65 80.10 -4.60 64.95
N LEU A 66 79.08 -4.85 65.78
CA LEU A 66 77.69 -4.96 65.32
C LEU A 66 77.16 -3.64 64.78
N VAL A 67 77.34 -2.53 65.49
CA VAL A 67 76.93 -1.19 65.04
C VAL A 67 77.65 -0.80 63.75
N SER A 68 78.96 -1.06 63.65
CA SER A 68 79.73 -0.83 62.43
C SER A 68 79.24 -1.70 61.27
N LYS A 69 78.92 -2.97 61.52
CA LYS A 69 78.36 -3.88 60.51
C LYS A 69 76.96 -3.45 60.06
N VAL A 70 76.09 -3.06 60.98
CA VAL A 70 74.75 -2.53 60.67
C VAL A 70 74.85 -1.23 59.89
N SER A 71 75.72 -0.31 60.29
CA SER A 71 75.95 0.96 59.58
C SER A 71 76.52 0.73 58.18
N ARG A 72 77.45 -0.21 58.01
CA ARG A 72 77.94 -0.62 56.67
C ARG A 72 76.83 -1.22 55.82
N LEU A 73 76.02 -2.12 56.37
CA LEU A 73 74.89 -2.73 55.65
C LEU A 73 73.85 -1.70 55.25
N ASP A 74 73.56 -0.72 56.10
CA ASP A 74 72.61 0.34 55.79
C ASP A 74 73.15 1.29 54.72
N ASN A 75 74.43 1.65 54.80
CA ASN A 75 75.11 2.42 53.74
C ASN A 75 75.15 1.67 52.41
N GLU A 76 75.43 0.36 52.42
CA GLU A 76 75.39 -0.50 51.23
C GLU A 76 73.97 -0.53 50.64
N ARG A 77 72.95 -0.67 51.50
CA ARG A 77 71.54 -0.67 51.10
C ARG A 77 71.13 0.66 50.48
N ASN A 78 71.51 1.78 51.10
CA ASN A 78 71.24 3.14 50.60
C ASN A 78 71.95 3.39 49.26
N ARG A 79 73.20 2.96 49.11
CA ARG A 79 73.94 3.01 47.84
C ARG A 79 73.26 2.20 46.74
N GLN A 80 72.83 0.97 47.05
CA GLN A 80 72.09 0.13 46.10
C GLN A 80 70.74 0.76 45.70
N LEU A 81 70.05 1.40 46.65
CA LEU A 81 68.79 2.08 46.39
C LEU A 81 68.99 3.29 45.46
N GLN A 82 70.04 4.08 45.67
CA GLN A 82 70.42 5.19 44.79
C GLN A 82 70.77 4.71 43.37
N ILE A 83 71.53 3.61 43.24
CA ILE A 83 71.86 3.00 41.93
C ILE A 83 70.59 2.55 41.21
N ARG A 84 69.65 1.88 41.90
CA ARG A 84 68.37 1.45 41.32
C ARG A 84 67.53 2.65 40.87
N ASN A 85 67.46 3.70 41.69
CA ASN A 85 66.73 4.93 41.35
C ASN A 85 67.34 5.62 40.13
N LYS A 86 68.67 5.72 40.04
CA LYS A 86 69.37 6.28 38.87
C LYS A 86 69.05 5.49 37.60
N LYS A 87 69.16 4.16 37.63
CA LYS A 87 68.82 3.28 36.50
C LYS A 87 67.36 3.42 36.07
N LYS A 88 66.44 3.56 37.03
CA LYS A 88 65.01 3.76 36.75
C LYS A 88 64.75 5.09 36.04
N ILE A 89 65.42 6.16 36.47
CA ILE A 89 65.33 7.49 35.83
C ILE A 89 65.89 7.43 34.41
N GLU A 90 67.08 6.84 34.21
CA GLU A 90 67.71 6.68 32.90
C GLU A 90 66.83 5.86 31.92
N ALA A 91 66.23 4.76 32.39
CA ALA A 91 65.30 3.97 31.60
C ALA A 91 64.03 4.76 31.21
N THR A 92 63.54 5.60 32.11
CA THR A 92 62.37 6.47 31.85
C THR A 92 62.68 7.51 30.78
N ILE A 93 63.83 8.19 30.90
CA ILE A 93 64.31 9.17 29.91
C ILE A 93 64.53 8.51 28.54
N SER A 94 65.11 7.32 28.51
CA SER A 94 65.31 6.55 27.27
C SER A 94 63.97 6.19 26.59
N ASN A 95 62.99 5.75 27.39
CA ASN A 95 61.66 5.42 26.89
C ASN A 95 60.92 6.67 26.38
N GLU A 96 61.01 7.80 27.08
CA GLU A 96 60.44 9.08 26.63
C GLU A 96 61.04 9.53 25.29
N LYS A 97 62.36 9.44 25.12
CA LYS A 97 63.03 9.73 23.83
C LYS A 97 62.52 8.82 22.70
N SER A 98 62.32 7.53 22.96
CA SER A 98 61.75 6.57 22.01
C SER A 98 60.32 6.92 21.60
N ILE A 99 59.47 7.25 22.59
CA ILE A 99 58.09 7.69 22.36
C ILE A 99 58.04 8.97 21.54
N LEU A 100 58.90 9.94 21.85
CA LEU A 100 58.99 11.20 21.12
C LEU A 100 59.36 10.97 19.65
N LYS A 101 60.33 10.08 19.39
CA LYS A 101 60.73 9.69 18.03
C LYS A 101 59.58 9.06 17.24
N ARG A 102 58.84 8.11 17.83
CA ARG A 102 57.65 7.50 17.20
C ARG A 102 56.56 8.54 16.93
N THR A 103 56.32 9.45 17.87
CA THR A 103 55.31 10.50 17.74
C THR A 103 55.65 11.46 16.59
N ARG A 104 56.91 11.88 16.49
CA ARG A 104 57.40 12.70 15.37
C ARG A 104 57.23 11.99 14.02
N GLN A 105 57.52 10.70 13.95
CA GLN A 105 57.31 9.90 12.74
C GLN A 105 55.82 9.85 12.34
N ILE A 106 54.92 9.58 13.28
CA ILE A 106 53.47 9.54 13.02
C ILE A 106 52.98 10.90 12.51
N ILE A 107 53.41 11.99 13.13
CA ILE A 107 53.04 13.36 12.71
C ILE A 107 53.55 13.62 11.30
N TRP A 108 54.83 13.33 11.02
CA TRP A 108 55.41 13.49 9.69
C TRP A 108 54.65 12.70 8.62
N PHE A 109 54.32 11.43 8.88
CA PHE A 109 53.50 10.63 7.96
C PHE A 109 52.12 11.25 7.75
N LYS A 110 51.44 11.70 8.81
CA LYS A 110 50.14 12.37 8.68
C LYS A 110 50.23 13.62 7.82
N THR A 111 51.20 14.50 8.08
CA THR A 111 51.38 15.75 7.32
C THR A 111 51.74 15.46 5.86
N LYS A 112 52.60 14.47 5.61
CA LYS A 112 52.99 14.05 4.25
C LYS A 112 51.80 13.50 3.46
N TYR A 113 50.95 12.69 4.09
CA TYR A 113 49.74 12.13 3.48
C TYR A 113 48.53 13.08 3.51
N GLN A 114 48.63 14.26 4.12
CA GLN A 114 47.62 15.32 3.94
C GLN A 114 47.78 16.03 2.58
N ASN A 115 48.99 16.07 2.03
CA ASN A 115 49.25 16.64 0.72
C ASN A 115 48.57 15.80 -0.39
N VAL A 116 47.58 16.39 -1.06
CA VAL A 116 46.77 15.75 -2.10
C VAL A 116 47.63 15.28 -3.28
N LEU A 117 48.61 16.09 -3.71
CA LEU A 117 49.49 15.77 -4.83
C LEU A 117 50.38 14.58 -4.52
N PHE A 118 50.93 14.52 -3.31
CA PHE A 118 51.73 13.38 -2.86
C PHE A 118 50.89 12.09 -2.84
N ARG A 119 49.68 12.13 -2.27
CA ARG A 119 48.75 10.98 -2.27
C ARG A 119 48.41 10.51 -3.68
N LYS A 120 48.13 11.45 -4.59
CA LYS A 120 47.79 11.12 -5.98
C LYS A 120 48.96 10.42 -6.67
N LYS A 121 50.18 10.95 -6.54
CA LYS A 121 51.39 10.37 -7.13
C LYS A 121 51.73 8.99 -6.57
N GLU A 122 51.59 8.79 -5.26
CA GLU A 122 51.80 7.46 -4.65
C GLU A 122 50.72 6.45 -5.06
N ASN A 123 49.45 6.88 -5.17
CA ASN A 123 48.38 6.03 -5.69
C ASN A 123 48.62 5.65 -7.15
N GLU A 124 49.07 6.59 -8.00
CA GLU A 124 49.43 6.32 -9.39
C GLU A 124 50.57 5.30 -9.49
N ARG A 125 51.61 5.44 -8.65
CA ARG A 125 52.71 4.46 -8.55
C ARG A 125 52.20 3.08 -8.14
N ALA A 126 51.34 3.01 -7.12
CA ALA A 126 50.76 1.75 -6.66
C ALA A 126 49.87 1.09 -7.73
N ILE A 127 49.04 1.89 -8.44
CA ILE A 127 48.19 1.41 -9.54
C ILE A 127 49.05 0.89 -10.68
N LYS A 128 50.10 1.63 -11.07
CA LYS A 128 51.04 1.22 -12.11
C LYS A 128 51.71 -0.09 -11.74
N TYR A 129 52.30 -0.18 -10.53
CA TYR A 129 52.90 -1.41 -10.02
C TYR A 129 51.92 -2.58 -10.05
N PHE A 130 50.68 -2.38 -9.59
CA PHE A 130 49.67 -3.44 -9.56
C PHE A 130 49.26 -3.88 -10.98
N ARG A 131 49.14 -2.94 -11.91
CA ARG A 131 48.83 -3.20 -13.33
C ARG A 131 49.96 -3.99 -13.98
N ASP A 132 51.21 -3.53 -13.82
CA ASP A 132 52.39 -4.19 -14.39
C ASP A 132 52.53 -5.61 -13.81
N LYS A 133 52.36 -5.76 -12.50
CA LYS A 133 52.38 -7.08 -11.84
C LYS A 133 51.26 -7.99 -12.30
N TYR A 134 50.06 -7.47 -12.54
CA TYR A 134 48.92 -8.26 -13.04
C TYR A 134 49.10 -8.70 -14.50
N HIS A 135 49.77 -7.90 -15.33
CA HIS A 135 50.07 -8.29 -16.71
C HIS A 135 51.22 -9.28 -16.81
N ASN A 136 52.31 -9.02 -16.07
CA ASN A 136 53.58 -9.73 -16.25
C ASN A 136 53.73 -10.97 -15.35
N ASN A 137 52.98 -11.07 -14.25
CA ASN A 137 53.06 -12.22 -13.34
C ASN A 137 51.76 -13.03 -13.39
N ASN A 138 51.84 -14.22 -14.00
CA ASN A 138 50.69 -15.10 -14.20
C ASN A 138 50.12 -15.65 -12.87
N ASP A 139 50.98 -16.04 -11.92
CA ASP A 139 50.55 -16.53 -10.60
C ASP A 139 49.80 -15.44 -9.82
N PHE A 140 50.33 -14.22 -9.81
CA PHE A 140 49.67 -13.08 -9.20
C PHE A 140 48.30 -12.81 -9.84
N ARG A 141 48.21 -12.88 -11.17
CA ARG A 141 46.97 -12.70 -11.92
C ARG A 141 45.93 -13.75 -11.56
N GLU A 142 46.29 -15.02 -11.56
CA GLU A 142 45.36 -16.12 -11.23
C GLU A 142 44.92 -16.08 -9.77
N LYS A 143 45.82 -15.74 -8.85
CA LYS A 143 45.50 -15.53 -7.43
C LYS A 143 44.51 -14.37 -7.25
N GLN A 144 44.68 -13.26 -7.96
CA GLN A 144 43.74 -12.14 -7.91
C GLN A 144 42.38 -12.48 -8.52
N LYS A 145 42.34 -13.17 -9.67
CA LYS A 145 41.09 -13.66 -10.27
C LYS A 145 40.32 -14.55 -9.30
N SER A 146 41.03 -15.46 -8.63
CA SER A 146 40.44 -16.38 -7.64
C SER A 146 39.82 -15.63 -6.47
N ARG A 147 40.55 -14.66 -5.88
CA ARG A 147 40.04 -13.82 -4.79
C ARG A 147 38.82 -12.99 -5.20
N ILE A 148 38.84 -12.42 -6.40
CA ILE A 148 37.70 -11.65 -6.93
C ILE A 148 36.49 -12.56 -7.14
N LYS A 149 36.69 -13.75 -7.73
CA LYS A 149 35.64 -14.75 -7.96
C LYS A 149 35.00 -15.17 -6.65
N GLU A 150 35.81 -15.52 -5.65
CA GLU A 150 35.35 -15.87 -4.31
C GLU A 150 34.56 -14.73 -3.67
N HIS A 151 35.09 -13.50 -3.70
CA HIS A 151 34.40 -12.33 -3.17
C HIS A 151 33.03 -12.10 -3.84
N ILE A 152 32.96 -12.22 -5.17
CA ILE A 152 31.71 -12.07 -5.93
C ILE A 152 30.72 -13.18 -5.55
N LEU A 153 31.18 -14.43 -5.43
CA LEU A 153 30.33 -15.55 -5.02
C LEU A 153 29.77 -15.35 -3.62
N VAL A 154 30.63 -15.04 -2.64
CA VAL A 154 30.22 -14.75 -1.26
C VAL A 154 29.21 -13.61 -1.24
N LYS A 155 29.44 -12.55 -2.01
CA LYS A 155 28.52 -11.41 -2.11
C LYS A 155 27.20 -11.79 -2.79
N TYR A 156 27.23 -12.64 -3.82
CA TYR A 156 26.03 -13.12 -4.50
C TYR A 156 25.16 -13.98 -3.58
N HIS A 157 25.75 -14.81 -2.73
CA HIS A 157 25.02 -15.64 -1.78
C HIS A 157 24.52 -14.86 -0.56
N LYS A 158 25.35 -14.01 0.04
CA LYS A 158 25.02 -13.30 1.29
C LYS A 158 24.20 -12.02 1.09
N ASN A 159 24.29 -11.37 -0.07
CA ASN A 159 23.64 -10.08 -0.31
C ASN A 159 22.54 -10.20 -1.38
N THR A 160 21.30 -10.24 -0.92
CA THR A 160 20.10 -10.30 -1.76
C THR A 160 20.00 -9.13 -2.74
N ASN A 161 20.29 -7.91 -2.31
CA ASN A 161 20.28 -6.72 -3.17
C ASN A 161 21.31 -6.80 -4.29
N PHE A 162 22.51 -7.31 -4.00
CA PHE A 162 23.54 -7.54 -5.01
C PHE A 162 23.08 -8.58 -6.03
N ARG A 163 22.51 -9.70 -5.58
CA ARG A 163 21.96 -10.76 -6.44
C ARG A 163 20.87 -10.22 -7.37
N VAL A 164 19.89 -9.50 -6.83
CA VAL A 164 18.78 -8.92 -7.62
C VAL A 164 19.32 -7.93 -8.66
N LYS A 165 20.19 -7.00 -8.26
CA LYS A 165 20.79 -6.03 -9.21
C LYS A 165 21.63 -6.71 -10.29
N ASN A 166 22.39 -7.75 -9.93
CA ASN A 166 23.21 -8.49 -10.90
C ASN A 166 22.34 -9.25 -11.90
N ASN A 167 21.29 -9.93 -11.44
CA ASN A 167 20.34 -10.62 -12.29
C ASN A 167 19.62 -9.64 -13.22
N ALA A 168 19.16 -8.49 -12.71
CA ALA A 168 18.52 -7.46 -13.52
C ALA A 168 19.44 -6.89 -14.62
N ARG A 169 20.75 -6.73 -14.33
CA ARG A 169 21.75 -6.31 -15.33
C ARG A 169 21.99 -7.40 -16.37
N ALA A 170 22.10 -8.67 -15.95
CA ALA A 170 22.26 -9.79 -16.86
C ALA A 170 21.05 -9.95 -17.80
N SER A 171 19.83 -9.88 -17.24
CA SER A 171 18.59 -9.92 -18.02
C SER A 171 18.52 -8.79 -19.03
N ARG A 172 18.87 -7.55 -18.64
CA ARG A 172 18.92 -6.41 -19.58
C ARG A 172 19.92 -6.63 -20.72
N ARG A 173 21.11 -7.17 -20.44
CA ARG A 173 22.11 -7.47 -21.47
C ARG A 173 21.60 -8.53 -22.45
N ILE A 174 20.97 -9.60 -21.94
CA ILE A 174 20.40 -10.66 -22.78
C ILE A 174 19.26 -10.10 -23.63
N LEU A 175 18.38 -9.29 -23.05
CA LEU A 175 17.26 -8.67 -23.74
C LEU A 175 17.75 -7.73 -24.86
N ASN A 176 18.71 -6.84 -24.53
CA ASN A 176 19.31 -5.96 -25.54
C ASN A 176 19.94 -6.78 -26.66
N LYS A 177 20.69 -7.84 -26.34
CA LYS A 177 21.29 -8.73 -27.35
C LYS A 177 20.22 -9.44 -28.19
N TYR A 178 19.09 -9.83 -27.60
CA TYR A 178 17.96 -10.42 -28.33
C TYR A 178 17.32 -9.44 -29.32
N HIS A 179 17.27 -8.14 -28.99
CA HIS A 179 16.71 -7.13 -29.89
C HIS A 179 17.69 -6.70 -30.98
N THR A 180 18.98 -6.51 -30.64
CA THR A 180 19.97 -5.95 -31.58
C THR A 180 20.63 -7.00 -32.46
N ASN A 181 20.77 -8.24 -32.00
CA ASN A 181 21.49 -9.27 -32.73
C ASN A 181 20.53 -10.34 -33.28
N LYS A 182 20.31 -10.31 -34.60
CA LYS A 182 19.44 -11.26 -35.32
C LYS A 182 19.88 -12.71 -35.15
N THR A 183 21.18 -13.03 -35.28
CA THR A 183 21.66 -14.41 -35.19
C THR A 183 21.48 -14.98 -33.78
N PHE A 184 21.72 -14.17 -32.75
CA PHE A 184 21.43 -14.55 -31.37
C PHE A 184 19.93 -14.78 -31.15
N ARG A 185 19.09 -13.88 -31.64
CA ARG A 185 17.63 -13.99 -31.57
C ARG A 185 17.13 -15.29 -32.19
N ASP A 186 17.59 -15.59 -33.40
CA ASP A 186 17.15 -16.76 -34.16
C ASP A 186 17.64 -18.04 -33.48
N LYS A 187 18.88 -18.07 -32.97
CA LYS A 187 19.41 -19.19 -32.16
C LYS A 187 18.61 -19.43 -30.87
N VAL A 188 18.18 -18.36 -30.19
CA VAL A 188 17.33 -18.49 -28.99
C VAL A 188 15.94 -19.02 -29.35
N LYS A 189 15.36 -18.56 -30.46
CA LYS A 189 14.05 -19.06 -30.95
C LYS A 189 14.12 -20.54 -31.33
N THR A 190 15.15 -20.95 -32.08
CA THR A 190 15.30 -22.37 -32.46
C THR A 190 15.48 -23.25 -31.24
N GLN A 191 16.36 -22.88 -30.31
CA GLN A 191 16.57 -23.65 -29.08
C GLN A 191 15.30 -23.73 -28.22
N SER A 192 14.58 -22.61 -28.08
CA SER A 192 13.31 -22.57 -27.36
C SER A 192 12.26 -23.46 -28.03
N ASN A 193 12.16 -23.44 -29.35
CA ASN A 193 11.21 -24.27 -30.10
C ASN A 193 11.53 -25.75 -29.94
N ILE A 194 12.81 -26.15 -30.06
CA ILE A 194 13.25 -27.53 -29.81
C ILE A 194 12.87 -27.97 -28.39
N HIS A 195 13.12 -27.13 -27.38
CA HIS A 195 12.74 -27.43 -26.01
C HIS A 195 11.22 -27.58 -25.84
N ILE A 196 10.42 -26.68 -26.42
CA ILE A 196 8.96 -26.73 -26.35
C ILE A 196 8.43 -27.99 -27.03
N LEU A 197 8.94 -28.34 -28.21
CA LEU A 197 8.58 -29.55 -28.93
C LEU A 197 8.93 -30.81 -28.12
N ASN A 198 10.16 -30.89 -27.61
CA ASN A 198 10.58 -32.00 -26.75
C ASN A 198 9.68 -32.12 -25.52
N LYS A 199 9.35 -30.99 -24.88
CA LYS A 199 8.43 -30.96 -23.73
C LYS A 199 7.02 -31.38 -24.12
N TYR A 200 6.54 -31.02 -25.31
CA TYR A 200 5.23 -31.43 -25.82
C TYR A 200 5.16 -32.94 -26.08
N HIS A 201 6.25 -33.57 -26.54
CA HIS A 201 6.30 -35.00 -26.78
C HIS A 201 6.48 -35.82 -25.49
N THR A 202 7.34 -35.36 -24.58
CA THR A 202 7.70 -36.09 -23.36
C THR A 202 6.74 -35.88 -22.20
N ASN A 203 6.15 -34.68 -22.07
CA ASN A 203 5.34 -34.33 -20.91
C ASN A 203 3.84 -34.28 -21.26
N LYS A 204 3.11 -35.31 -20.83
CA LYS A 204 1.65 -35.44 -21.04
C LYS A 204 0.86 -34.24 -20.49
N THR A 205 1.16 -33.76 -19.27
CA THR A 205 0.39 -32.67 -18.65
C THR A 205 0.60 -31.35 -19.38
N PHE A 206 1.82 -31.08 -19.84
CA PHE A 206 2.12 -29.93 -20.70
C PHE A 206 1.39 -30.02 -22.04
N ARG A 207 1.43 -31.19 -22.69
CA ARG A 207 0.72 -31.45 -23.94
C ARG A 207 -0.78 -31.22 -23.82
N ASP A 208 -1.40 -31.75 -22.76
CA ASP A 208 -2.84 -31.63 -22.54
C ASP A 208 -3.24 -30.18 -22.25
N LYS A 209 -2.41 -29.44 -21.51
CA LYS A 209 -2.60 -28.00 -21.27
C LYS A 209 -2.54 -27.20 -22.57
N VAL A 210 -1.54 -27.46 -23.42
CA VAL A 210 -1.39 -26.80 -24.73
C VAL A 210 -2.59 -27.10 -25.63
N LYS A 211 -3.05 -28.36 -25.69
CA LYS A 211 -4.25 -28.76 -26.44
C LYS A 211 -5.50 -28.04 -25.94
N LYS A 212 -5.70 -27.99 -24.62
CA LYS A 212 -6.85 -27.29 -24.01
C LYS A 212 -6.84 -25.81 -24.37
N GLN A 213 -5.69 -25.14 -24.26
CA GLN A 213 -5.57 -23.72 -24.59
C GLN A 213 -5.80 -23.45 -26.09
N SER A 214 -5.26 -24.30 -26.96
CA SER A 214 -5.47 -24.22 -28.40
C SER A 214 -6.95 -24.40 -28.76
N ASN A 215 -7.64 -25.37 -28.15
CA ASN A 215 -9.07 -25.59 -28.37
C ASN A 215 -9.91 -24.39 -27.94
N ILE A 216 -9.62 -23.78 -26.78
CA ILE A 216 -10.30 -22.57 -26.34
C ILE A 216 -10.12 -21.43 -27.36
N HIS A 217 -8.89 -21.24 -27.84
CA HIS A 217 -8.62 -20.22 -28.86
C HIS A 217 -9.38 -20.48 -30.16
N ILE A 218 -9.41 -21.73 -30.65
CA ILE A 218 -10.14 -22.11 -31.85
C ILE A 218 -11.65 -21.89 -31.67
N LEU A 219 -12.23 -22.29 -30.54
CA LEU A 219 -13.64 -22.09 -30.23
C LEU A 219 -14.00 -20.60 -30.18
N ASN A 220 -13.18 -19.80 -29.51
CA ASN A 220 -13.37 -18.36 -29.47
C ASN A 220 -13.36 -17.77 -30.88
N LYS A 221 -12.36 -18.13 -31.70
CA LYS A 221 -12.27 -17.66 -33.09
C LYS A 221 -13.45 -18.13 -33.93
N TYR A 222 -13.95 -19.34 -33.71
CA TYR A 222 -15.13 -19.88 -34.38
C TYR A 222 -16.40 -19.07 -34.06
N HIS A 223 -16.59 -18.66 -32.81
CA HIS A 223 -17.75 -17.87 -32.39
C HIS A 223 -17.65 -16.39 -32.77
N THR A 224 -16.46 -15.79 -32.78
CA THR A 224 -16.30 -14.35 -33.03
C THR A 224 -16.10 -14.00 -34.50
N ASN A 225 -15.50 -14.89 -35.29
CA ASN A 225 -15.13 -14.60 -36.67
C ASN A 225 -15.92 -15.47 -37.66
N LYS A 226 -16.83 -14.85 -38.41
CA LYS A 226 -17.67 -15.53 -39.41
C LYS A 226 -16.85 -16.15 -40.55
N ALA A 227 -15.87 -15.42 -41.11
CA ALA A 227 -15.03 -15.93 -42.19
C ALA A 227 -14.24 -17.17 -41.76
N PHE A 228 -13.63 -17.13 -40.57
CA PHE A 228 -12.95 -18.29 -40.00
C PHE A 228 -13.91 -19.47 -39.75
N ARG A 229 -15.13 -19.19 -39.28
CA ARG A 229 -16.15 -20.22 -39.04
C ARG A 229 -16.51 -20.96 -40.33
N ASP A 230 -16.73 -20.21 -41.40
CA ASP A 230 -17.16 -20.76 -42.69
C ASP A 230 -16.00 -21.53 -43.35
N GLU A 231 -14.78 -20.99 -43.34
CA GLU A 231 -13.57 -21.69 -43.78
C GLU A 231 -13.31 -22.97 -42.96
N TYR A 232 -13.47 -22.90 -41.64
CA TYR A 232 -13.29 -24.06 -40.76
C TYR A 232 -14.33 -25.16 -41.08
N LYS A 233 -15.59 -24.80 -41.31
CA LYS A 233 -16.65 -25.76 -41.69
C LYS A 233 -16.34 -26.45 -43.00
N GLU A 234 -15.97 -25.70 -44.03
CA GLU A 234 -15.62 -26.27 -45.35
C GLU A 234 -14.39 -27.18 -45.24
N ARG A 235 -13.33 -26.74 -44.55
CA ARG A 235 -12.15 -27.59 -44.32
C ARG A 235 -12.51 -28.90 -43.61
N MET A 236 -13.34 -28.86 -42.56
CA MET A 236 -13.76 -30.07 -41.85
C MET A 236 -14.62 -30.99 -42.73
N LYS A 237 -15.49 -30.42 -43.56
CA LYS A 237 -16.32 -31.16 -44.51
C LYS A 237 -15.46 -31.87 -45.56
N THR A 238 -14.48 -31.18 -46.14
CA THR A 238 -13.54 -31.76 -47.13
C THR A 238 -12.71 -32.87 -46.51
N GLN A 239 -12.07 -32.63 -45.36
CA GLN A 239 -11.28 -33.64 -44.67
C GLN A 239 -12.09 -34.87 -44.28
N PHE A 240 -13.35 -34.68 -43.85
CA PHE A 240 -14.22 -35.80 -43.54
C PHE A 240 -14.60 -36.58 -44.80
N SER A 241 -14.95 -35.89 -45.89
CA SER A 241 -15.27 -36.52 -47.18
C SER A 241 -14.10 -37.36 -47.72
N GLU A 242 -12.89 -36.83 -47.69
CA GLU A 242 -11.67 -37.56 -48.09
C GLU A 242 -11.42 -38.79 -47.24
N LYS A 243 -11.53 -38.66 -45.90
CA LYS A 243 -11.41 -39.80 -44.98
C LYS A 243 -12.49 -40.85 -45.20
N TYR A 244 -13.72 -40.41 -45.48
CA TYR A 244 -14.84 -41.31 -45.73
C TYR A 244 -14.66 -42.11 -47.03
N LYS A 245 -14.09 -41.48 -48.07
CA LYS A 245 -13.77 -42.15 -49.34
C LYS A 245 -12.59 -43.12 -49.21
N SER A 246 -11.52 -42.71 -48.55
CA SER A 246 -10.26 -43.47 -48.47
C SER A 246 -10.23 -44.54 -47.38
N ASN A 247 -10.96 -44.37 -46.28
CA ASN A 247 -10.89 -45.26 -45.13
C ASN A 247 -12.17 -46.09 -44.94
N LYS A 248 -12.11 -47.37 -45.33
CA LYS A 248 -13.22 -48.33 -45.21
C LYS A 248 -13.75 -48.46 -43.78
N SER A 249 -12.88 -48.43 -42.76
CA SER A 249 -13.29 -48.56 -41.35
C SER A 249 -14.13 -47.37 -40.89
N ILE A 250 -13.72 -46.15 -41.23
CA ILE A 250 -14.48 -44.92 -40.93
C ILE A 250 -15.84 -44.95 -41.63
N ARG A 251 -15.88 -45.37 -42.90
CA ARG A 251 -17.11 -45.51 -43.69
C ARG A 251 -18.08 -46.50 -43.03
N LEU A 252 -17.64 -47.71 -42.72
CA LEU A 252 -18.46 -48.74 -42.08
C LEU A 252 -18.98 -48.29 -40.72
N ARG A 253 -18.13 -47.70 -39.87
CA ARG A 253 -18.53 -47.17 -38.55
C ARG A 253 -19.57 -46.05 -38.67
N THR A 254 -19.48 -45.21 -39.70
CA THR A 254 -20.43 -44.13 -39.94
C THR A 254 -21.78 -44.68 -40.40
N ILE A 255 -21.78 -45.66 -41.32
CA ILE A 255 -23.00 -46.37 -41.74
C ILE A 255 -23.65 -47.06 -40.55
N GLU A 256 -22.89 -47.79 -39.74
CA GLU A 256 -23.38 -48.49 -38.56
C GLU A 256 -23.99 -47.53 -37.52
N ARG A 257 -23.33 -46.41 -37.22
CA ARG A 257 -23.92 -45.36 -36.35
C ARG A 257 -25.23 -44.83 -36.90
N THR A 258 -25.30 -44.62 -38.21
CA THR A 258 -26.50 -44.13 -38.88
C THR A 258 -27.63 -45.15 -38.78
N LEU A 259 -27.35 -46.42 -39.07
CA LEU A 259 -28.31 -47.53 -38.93
C LEU A 259 -28.77 -47.69 -37.48
N ASN A 260 -27.87 -47.63 -36.49
CA ASN A 260 -28.25 -47.67 -35.07
C ASN A 260 -29.09 -46.46 -34.68
N TRP A 261 -28.80 -45.27 -35.19
CA TRP A 261 -29.66 -44.11 -35.00
C TRP A 261 -31.05 -44.35 -35.56
N TYR A 262 -31.19 -44.91 -36.77
CA TYR A 262 -32.49 -45.25 -37.35
C TYR A 262 -33.22 -46.33 -36.55
N ARG A 263 -32.55 -47.43 -36.18
CA ARG A 263 -33.13 -48.50 -35.34
C ARG A 263 -33.67 -47.94 -34.01
N ASN A 264 -32.90 -47.09 -33.34
CA ASN A 264 -33.26 -46.52 -32.04
C ASN A 264 -34.26 -45.35 -32.15
N ASN A 265 -34.35 -44.66 -33.28
CA ASN A 265 -35.29 -43.54 -33.46
C ASN A 265 -36.59 -43.93 -34.16
N ASN A 266 -36.64 -45.07 -34.84
CA ASN A 266 -37.81 -45.55 -35.57
C ASN A 266 -38.69 -46.47 -34.71
N THR A 267 -38.49 -46.50 -33.39
CA THR A 267 -39.34 -47.26 -32.46
C THR A 267 -40.74 -46.65 -32.36
N SER A 268 -41.74 -47.50 -32.17
CA SER A 268 -43.14 -47.08 -31.99
C SER A 268 -43.30 -46.10 -30.83
N GLU A 269 -42.54 -46.31 -29.74
CA GLU A 269 -42.49 -45.45 -28.57
C GLU A 269 -41.99 -44.03 -28.90
N ARG A 270 -40.86 -43.90 -29.62
CA ARG A 270 -40.35 -42.57 -30.04
C ARG A 270 -41.29 -41.87 -31.03
N LYS A 271 -41.91 -42.62 -31.94
CA LYS A 271 -42.95 -42.07 -32.84
C LYS A 271 -44.13 -41.54 -32.03
N ASN A 272 -44.57 -42.26 -31.01
CA ASN A 272 -45.66 -41.83 -30.13
C ASN A 272 -45.27 -40.59 -29.32
N LEU A 273 -44.09 -40.57 -28.69
CA LEU A 273 -43.55 -39.40 -28.00
C LEU A 273 -43.49 -38.17 -28.90
N ARG A 274 -43.05 -38.32 -30.16
CA ARG A 274 -43.04 -37.22 -31.13
C ARG A 274 -44.45 -36.74 -31.47
N ARG A 275 -45.42 -37.65 -31.60
CA ARG A 275 -46.84 -37.29 -31.81
C ARG A 275 -47.39 -36.54 -30.61
N LEU A 276 -47.15 -37.01 -29.39
CA LEU A 276 -47.59 -36.38 -28.14
C LEU A 276 -46.99 -34.98 -27.99
N TYR A 277 -45.68 -34.83 -28.22
CA TYR A 277 -44.99 -33.54 -28.22
C TYR A 277 -45.56 -32.58 -29.27
N ASN A 278 -45.80 -33.06 -30.50
CA ASN A 278 -46.38 -32.23 -31.53
C ASN A 278 -47.83 -31.84 -31.21
N HIS A 279 -48.61 -32.75 -30.61
CA HIS A 279 -49.96 -32.46 -30.15
C HIS A 279 -49.95 -31.39 -29.05
N SER A 280 -49.15 -31.57 -27.99
CA SER A 280 -49.03 -30.60 -26.90
C SER A 280 -48.56 -29.23 -27.40
N ARG A 281 -47.62 -29.19 -28.35
CA ARG A 281 -47.18 -27.95 -29.01
C ARG A 281 -48.31 -27.25 -29.77
N ARG A 282 -49.19 -28.00 -30.46
CA ARG A 282 -50.38 -27.43 -31.14
C ARG A 282 -51.37 -26.87 -30.13
N VAL A 283 -51.65 -27.61 -29.04
CA VAL A 283 -52.54 -27.16 -27.97
C VAL A 283 -52.01 -25.86 -27.35
N MET A 284 -50.72 -25.82 -27.00
CA MET A 284 -50.07 -24.62 -26.46
C MET A 284 -50.18 -23.45 -27.42
N LYS A 285 -49.88 -23.64 -28.71
CA LYS A 285 -50.00 -22.57 -29.72
C LYS A 285 -51.43 -22.02 -29.80
N LYS A 286 -52.44 -22.89 -29.77
CA LYS A 286 -53.87 -22.49 -29.76
C LYS A 286 -54.20 -21.66 -28.51
N TYR A 287 -53.75 -22.11 -27.34
CA TYR A 287 -53.94 -21.38 -26.08
C TYR A 287 -53.28 -19.99 -26.11
N THR A 288 -52.03 -19.88 -26.58
CA THR A 288 -51.32 -18.60 -26.69
C THR A 288 -52.06 -17.61 -27.58
N ILE A 289 -52.58 -18.07 -28.73
CA ILE A 289 -53.35 -17.25 -29.66
C ILE A 289 -54.63 -16.74 -28.98
N ILE A 290 -55.40 -17.63 -28.34
CA ILE A 290 -56.63 -17.26 -27.64
C ILE A 290 -56.36 -16.22 -26.55
N GLN A 291 -55.30 -16.38 -25.76
CA GLN A 291 -54.92 -15.41 -24.74
C GLN A 291 -54.56 -14.05 -25.35
N SER A 292 -53.77 -14.02 -26.42
CA SER A 292 -53.40 -12.79 -27.13
C SER A 292 -54.64 -12.00 -27.59
N HIS A 293 -55.62 -12.67 -28.20
CA HIS A 293 -56.87 -12.03 -28.63
C HIS A 293 -57.67 -11.45 -27.45
N LYS A 294 -57.73 -12.15 -26.30
CA LYS A 294 -58.39 -11.63 -25.09
C LYS A 294 -57.74 -10.37 -24.56
N TYR A 295 -56.40 -10.33 -24.49
CA TYR A 295 -55.68 -9.13 -24.05
C TYR A 295 -55.90 -7.96 -25.00
N ALA A 296 -55.82 -8.18 -26.31
CA ALA A 296 -56.06 -7.14 -27.31
C ALA A 296 -57.46 -6.51 -27.19
N ALA A 297 -58.50 -7.33 -27.01
CA ALA A 297 -59.87 -6.86 -26.81
C ALA A 297 -60.01 -6.02 -25.52
N LYS A 298 -59.41 -6.45 -24.41
CA LYS A 298 -59.42 -5.70 -23.14
C LYS A 298 -58.77 -4.33 -23.27
N HIS A 299 -57.62 -4.25 -23.95
CA HIS A 299 -56.92 -2.98 -24.18
C HIS A 299 -57.74 -2.01 -25.03
N ARG A 300 -58.44 -2.51 -26.05
CA ARG A 300 -59.33 -1.69 -26.89
C ARG A 300 -60.48 -1.08 -26.08
N ASN A 301 -61.11 -1.86 -25.21
CA ASN A 301 -62.21 -1.38 -24.38
C ASN A 301 -61.75 -0.28 -23.41
N LEU A 302 -60.63 -0.51 -22.71
CA LEU A 302 -60.03 0.49 -21.82
C LEU A 302 -59.69 1.81 -22.53
N TYR A 303 -59.20 1.73 -23.77
CA TYR A 303 -58.92 2.92 -24.57
C TYR A 303 -60.22 3.72 -24.87
N MET A 304 -61.28 3.02 -25.30
CA MET A 304 -62.55 3.67 -25.60
C MET A 304 -63.20 4.29 -24.36
N ASP A 305 -63.13 3.62 -23.22
CA ASP A 305 -63.65 4.15 -21.96
C ASP A 305 -62.94 5.46 -21.55
N ASN A 306 -61.61 5.48 -21.67
CA ASN A 306 -60.80 6.66 -21.37
C ASN A 306 -61.10 7.81 -22.34
N LEU A 307 -61.29 7.53 -23.63
CA LEU A 307 -61.65 8.52 -24.64
C LEU A 307 -63.02 9.16 -24.32
N ASN A 308 -64.00 8.35 -23.95
CA ASN A 308 -65.33 8.83 -23.59
C ASN A 308 -65.30 9.70 -22.33
N ARG A 309 -64.53 9.30 -21.32
CA ARG A 309 -64.31 10.10 -20.11
C ARG A 309 -63.65 11.44 -20.43
N PHE A 310 -62.66 11.45 -21.31
CA PHE A 310 -62.01 12.69 -21.75
C PHE A 310 -63.01 13.64 -22.43
N ARG A 311 -63.82 13.12 -23.36
CA ARG A 311 -64.86 13.91 -24.04
C ARG A 311 -65.87 14.53 -23.08
N GLN A 312 -66.27 13.81 -22.04
CA GLN A 312 -67.15 14.34 -20.98
C GLN A 312 -66.50 15.49 -20.22
N ILE A 313 -65.22 15.34 -19.82
CA ILE A 313 -64.49 16.38 -19.09
C ILE A 313 -64.33 17.66 -19.94
N VAL A 314 -64.03 17.53 -21.23
CA VAL A 314 -63.84 18.68 -22.12
C VAL A 314 -65.14 19.43 -22.35
N ARG A 315 -66.30 18.74 -22.37
CA ARG A 315 -67.62 19.36 -22.57
C ARG A 315 -67.97 20.39 -21.48
N GLU A 316 -67.59 20.14 -20.23
CA GLU A 316 -67.88 21.06 -19.11
C GLU A 316 -67.00 22.31 -19.09
N GLY A 317 -65.88 22.32 -19.81
CA GLY A 317 -64.96 23.46 -19.84
C GLY A 317 -64.20 23.70 -18.52
N PRO A 318 -63.24 24.65 -18.52
CA PRO A 318 -62.42 24.96 -17.36
C PRO A 318 -63.03 26.07 -16.48
N ASP A 319 -64.29 25.97 -16.09
CA ASP A 319 -65.01 27.08 -15.42
C ASP A 319 -64.77 27.17 -13.90
N TYR A 320 -63.87 26.35 -13.36
CA TYR A 320 -63.64 26.26 -11.91
C TYR A 320 -62.40 27.04 -11.49
N VAL A 321 -62.60 28.23 -10.94
CA VAL A 321 -61.51 29.13 -10.54
C VAL A 321 -60.96 28.76 -9.15
N CYS A 322 -59.64 28.55 -9.08
CA CYS A 322 -58.96 28.24 -7.82
C CYS A 322 -58.80 29.48 -6.93
N VAL A 323 -59.21 29.42 -5.66
CA VAL A 323 -59.06 30.53 -4.68
C VAL A 323 -57.60 30.91 -4.37
N SER A 324 -56.64 30.03 -4.64
CA SER A 324 -55.23 30.29 -4.33
C SER A 324 -54.39 30.75 -5.53
N CYS A 325 -54.60 30.14 -6.70
CA CYS A 325 -53.84 30.46 -7.92
C CYS A 325 -54.64 31.21 -8.99
N GLN A 326 -55.95 31.41 -8.79
CA GLN A 326 -56.85 32.14 -9.71
C GLN A 326 -56.98 31.59 -11.12
N LEU A 327 -56.50 30.37 -11.37
CA LEU A 327 -56.63 29.73 -12.67
C LEU A 327 -57.99 29.05 -12.81
N ALA A 328 -58.59 29.24 -13.99
CA ALA A 328 -59.77 28.52 -14.47
C ALA A 328 -59.36 27.09 -14.87
N LEU A 329 -59.97 26.09 -14.26
CA LEU A 329 -59.58 24.67 -14.32
C LEU A 329 -60.80 23.78 -14.57
N PHE A 330 -60.57 22.56 -15.05
CA PHE A 330 -61.64 21.58 -15.25
C PHE A 330 -62.16 21.02 -13.91
N ARG A 331 -63.41 20.54 -13.90
CA ARG A 331 -64.07 19.98 -12.72
C ARG A 331 -63.26 18.88 -12.02
N ASN A 332 -62.56 18.06 -12.79
CA ASN A 332 -61.73 16.96 -12.29
C ASN A 332 -60.40 17.43 -11.65
N GLN A 333 -59.99 18.67 -11.86
CA GLN A 333 -58.75 19.26 -11.33
C GLN A 333 -58.97 20.04 -10.03
N VAL A 334 -60.22 20.34 -9.68
CA VAL A 334 -60.59 21.10 -8.48
C VAL A 334 -61.34 20.28 -7.45
N VAL A 335 -61.35 20.77 -6.22
CA VAL A 335 -62.19 20.29 -5.12
C VAL A 335 -62.87 21.48 -4.44
N PRO A 336 -64.03 21.29 -3.78
CA PRO A 336 -64.68 22.36 -3.02
C PRO A 336 -63.74 22.90 -1.94
N PHE A 337 -63.59 24.22 -1.89
CA PHE A 337 -62.76 24.89 -0.90
C PHE A 337 -63.52 25.03 0.41
N VAL A 338 -62.95 24.48 1.48
CA VAL A 338 -63.46 24.60 2.85
C VAL A 338 -62.29 25.02 3.72
N GLU A 339 -62.30 26.27 4.21
CA GLU A 339 -61.17 26.87 4.92
C GLU A 339 -60.73 26.06 6.14
N LYS A 340 -61.69 25.56 6.93
CA LYS A 340 -61.46 24.70 8.11
C LYS A 340 -60.63 23.44 7.81
N LYS A 341 -60.56 22.98 6.55
CA LYS A 341 -59.70 21.83 6.17
C LYS A 341 -58.22 22.16 6.17
N TYR A 342 -57.86 23.44 6.11
CA TYR A 342 -56.49 23.91 5.98
C TYR A 342 -55.98 24.60 7.26
N THR A 343 -56.89 25.11 8.10
CA THR A 343 -56.58 25.73 9.39
C THR A 343 -57.04 24.85 10.56
N LYS A 344 -56.12 24.13 11.22
CA LYS A 344 -56.42 23.37 12.45
C LYS A 344 -56.39 24.28 13.68
N GLN A 345 -57.21 24.00 14.70
CA GLN A 345 -57.31 24.80 15.93
C GLN A 345 -55.97 24.93 16.66
N ASN A 346 -55.16 23.85 16.72
CA ASN A 346 -53.88 23.81 17.45
C ASN A 346 -52.68 24.41 16.68
N MET A 347 -52.91 25.16 15.61
CA MET A 347 -51.84 25.86 14.87
C MET A 347 -51.58 27.22 15.52
N SER A 348 -50.31 27.67 15.55
CA SER A 348 -49.98 29.04 15.96
C SER A 348 -50.63 30.06 15.01
N ASP A 349 -50.97 31.22 15.56
CA ASP A 349 -51.71 32.24 14.82
C ASP A 349 -50.92 32.81 13.64
N GLU A 350 -49.58 32.83 13.73
CA GLU A 350 -48.70 33.20 12.63
C GLU A 350 -48.84 32.25 11.42
N ILE A 351 -48.92 30.93 11.65
CA ILE A 351 -49.07 29.95 10.57
C ILE A 351 -50.49 30.00 9.98
N LYS A 352 -51.51 30.22 10.82
CA LYS A 352 -52.89 30.41 10.34
C LYS A 352 -52.98 31.64 9.43
N THR A 353 -52.41 32.76 9.86
CA THR A 353 -52.35 34.02 9.10
C THR A 353 -51.62 33.82 7.77
N ARG A 354 -50.49 33.10 7.77
CA ARG A 354 -49.73 32.77 6.56
C ARG A 354 -50.50 31.88 5.58
N ILE A 355 -51.29 30.92 6.06
CA ILE A 355 -52.12 30.07 5.20
C ILE A 355 -53.29 30.87 4.63
N GLN A 356 -53.92 31.73 5.44
CA GLN A 356 -55.02 32.57 5.01
C GLN A 356 -54.60 33.56 3.93
N SER A 357 -53.37 34.09 3.98
CA SER A 357 -52.85 34.97 2.93
C SER A 357 -52.74 34.29 1.56
N TYR A 358 -52.69 32.96 1.50
CA TYR A 358 -52.64 32.20 0.24
C TYR A 358 -53.97 32.15 -0.49
N PHE A 359 -55.06 32.63 0.12
CA PHE A 359 -56.38 32.66 -0.47
C PHE A 359 -56.75 34.08 -0.86
N ASN A 360 -57.27 34.23 -2.08
CA ASN A 360 -57.90 35.47 -2.50
C ASN A 360 -59.42 35.27 -2.51
N TYR A 361 -60.12 36.03 -1.66
CA TYR A 361 -61.55 35.91 -1.46
C TYR A 361 -62.40 36.79 -2.39
N SER A 362 -61.81 37.35 -3.46
CA SER A 362 -62.52 38.20 -4.43
C SER A 362 -63.90 37.66 -4.80
N SER A 363 -64.86 38.57 -4.74
CA SER A 363 -66.24 38.39 -4.23
C SER A 363 -67.22 37.63 -5.14
N SER A 364 -68.33 37.21 -4.51
CA SER A 364 -69.70 37.00 -5.09
C SER A 364 -70.12 35.65 -5.68
N GLY A 365 -69.65 34.51 -5.14
CA GLY A 365 -70.24 33.21 -5.51
C GLY A 365 -70.16 32.18 -4.39
N GLN A 366 -71.28 31.53 -4.06
CA GLN A 366 -71.43 30.59 -2.94
C GLN A 366 -70.57 29.31 -3.05
N ASN A 367 -69.91 29.06 -4.19
CA ASN A 367 -69.06 27.87 -4.39
C ASN A 367 -67.60 28.24 -4.69
N LYS A 368 -66.76 28.22 -3.66
CA LYS A 368 -65.31 28.41 -3.77
C LYS A 368 -64.63 27.10 -4.14
N TRP A 369 -63.71 27.12 -5.10
CA TRP A 369 -62.95 25.95 -5.56
C TRP A 369 -61.46 26.10 -5.29
N ILE A 370 -60.76 24.99 -5.05
CA ILE A 370 -59.30 24.97 -4.96
C ILE A 370 -58.76 23.83 -5.81
N CYS A 371 -57.70 24.09 -6.59
CA CYS A 371 -57.09 23.05 -7.41
C CYS A 371 -56.39 22.02 -6.53
N LYS A 372 -56.38 20.76 -6.98
CA LYS A 372 -55.77 19.64 -6.24
C LYS A 372 -54.32 19.94 -5.83
N SER A 373 -53.53 20.50 -6.74
CA SER A 373 -52.13 20.85 -6.47
C SER A 373 -51.97 21.92 -5.38
N CYS A 374 -52.78 22.98 -5.39
CA CYS A 374 -52.74 24.00 -4.33
C CYS A 374 -53.22 23.41 -3.00
N SER A 375 -54.34 22.67 -3.02
CA SER A 375 -54.86 21.99 -1.84
C SER A 375 -53.81 21.07 -1.19
N ASP A 376 -53.11 20.26 -1.99
CA ASP A 376 -52.12 19.31 -1.48
C ASP A 376 -50.89 20.02 -0.89
N LYS A 377 -50.44 21.12 -1.51
CA LYS A 377 -49.34 21.93 -0.96
C LYS A 377 -49.72 22.60 0.35
N ILE A 378 -50.91 23.20 0.44
CA ILE A 378 -51.37 23.87 1.66
C ILE A 378 -51.58 22.86 2.80
N LYS A 379 -52.17 21.68 2.53
CA LYS A 379 -52.28 20.60 3.53
C LYS A 379 -50.93 20.18 4.09
N LYS A 380 -49.87 20.23 3.26
CA LYS A 380 -48.48 19.96 3.66
C LYS A 380 -47.77 21.18 4.26
N ARG A 381 -48.49 22.27 4.55
CA ARG A 381 -47.95 23.54 5.09
C ARG A 381 -46.91 24.19 4.18
N GLN A 382 -47.00 23.95 2.88
CA GLN A 382 -46.14 24.55 1.87
C GLN A 382 -46.92 25.59 1.07
N MET A 383 -46.24 26.67 0.71
CA MET A 383 -46.77 27.68 -0.20
C MET A 383 -46.98 27.07 -1.59
N PRO A 384 -48.19 27.17 -2.18
CA PRO A 384 -48.40 26.73 -3.55
C PRO A 384 -47.52 27.52 -4.51
N SER A 385 -46.83 26.83 -5.42
CA SER A 385 -45.91 27.46 -6.36
C SER A 385 -46.60 28.50 -7.26
N ARG A 386 -47.85 28.25 -7.63
CA ARG A 386 -48.68 29.13 -8.49
C ARG A 386 -49.56 30.10 -7.70
N ALA A 387 -49.37 30.25 -6.39
CA ALA A 387 -50.22 31.12 -5.58
C ALA A 387 -50.05 32.58 -5.99
N ILE A 388 -51.12 33.36 -5.89
CA ILE A 388 -51.14 34.79 -6.18
C ILE A 388 -50.09 35.56 -5.36
N VAL A 389 -49.90 35.15 -4.11
CA VAL A 389 -48.90 35.73 -3.19
C VAL A 389 -47.46 35.64 -3.70
N ASN A 390 -47.15 34.74 -4.64
CA ASN A 390 -45.85 34.66 -5.30
C ASN A 390 -45.68 35.70 -6.42
N LYS A 391 -46.41 36.82 -6.38
CA LYS A 391 -46.48 37.82 -7.45
C LYS A 391 -46.95 37.25 -8.80
N LEU A 392 -47.63 36.10 -8.77
CA LEU A 392 -48.18 35.41 -9.95
C LEU A 392 -49.67 35.72 -10.18
N LYS A 393 -50.19 36.81 -9.58
CA LYS A 393 -51.54 37.31 -9.84
C LYS A 393 -51.77 37.42 -11.35
N VAL A 394 -52.86 36.89 -11.89
CA VAL A 394 -53.18 37.07 -13.32
C VAL A 394 -53.47 38.56 -13.54
N CYS A 395 -52.84 39.18 -14.56
CA CYS A 395 -53.15 40.58 -14.90
C CYS A 395 -54.59 40.66 -15.41
N GLU A 396 -55.23 41.83 -15.26
CA GLU A 396 -56.50 42.08 -15.95
C GLU A 396 -56.29 41.88 -17.46
N VAL A 397 -57.28 41.26 -18.09
CA VAL A 397 -57.22 40.95 -19.52
C VAL A 397 -57.19 42.29 -20.26
N PRO A 398 -56.16 42.56 -21.09
CA PRO A 398 -56.10 43.77 -21.91
C PRO A 398 -57.38 43.94 -22.72
N PHE A 399 -57.78 45.18 -22.99
CA PHE A 399 -59.03 45.47 -23.71
C PHE A 399 -59.09 44.76 -25.07
N GLU A 400 -57.96 44.66 -25.75
CA GLU A 400 -57.75 43.99 -27.04
C GLU A 400 -58.03 42.48 -26.99
N LEU A 401 -57.96 41.87 -25.80
CA LEU A 401 -58.17 40.44 -25.58
C LEU A 401 -59.52 40.13 -24.91
N LYS A 402 -60.37 41.15 -24.70
CA LYS A 402 -61.68 41.00 -24.03
C LYS A 402 -62.65 40.17 -24.85
N GLU A 403 -62.58 40.27 -26.18
CA GLU A 403 -63.44 39.60 -27.15
C GLU A 403 -63.12 38.12 -27.40
N LEU A 404 -62.01 37.60 -26.86
CA LEU A 404 -61.63 36.19 -27.04
C LEU A 404 -62.67 35.23 -26.43
N ASN A 405 -62.88 34.09 -27.09
CA ASN A 405 -63.73 33.04 -26.53
C ASN A 405 -63.05 32.32 -25.36
N ASN A 406 -63.82 31.58 -24.55
CA ASN A 406 -63.31 30.93 -23.34
C ASN A 406 -62.17 29.92 -23.62
N LEU A 407 -62.17 29.29 -24.80
CA LEU A 407 -61.14 28.34 -25.20
C LEU A 407 -59.81 29.04 -25.52
N GLU A 408 -59.88 30.13 -26.29
CA GLU A 408 -58.72 30.98 -26.63
C GLU A 408 -58.12 31.61 -25.38
N LYS A 409 -58.98 32.13 -24.49
CA LYS A 409 -58.58 32.63 -23.17
C LYS A 409 -57.84 31.55 -22.37
N HIS A 410 -58.32 30.30 -22.42
CA HIS A 410 -57.66 29.19 -21.74
C HIS A 410 -56.29 28.83 -22.33
N LEU A 411 -56.18 28.78 -23.67
CA LEU A 411 -54.91 28.50 -24.36
C LEU A 411 -53.83 29.53 -24.04
N ILE A 412 -54.21 30.81 -23.98
CA ILE A 412 -53.31 31.90 -23.59
C ILE A 412 -52.98 31.80 -22.09
N ALA A 413 -53.98 31.57 -21.23
CA ALA A 413 -53.80 31.47 -19.78
C ALA A 413 -52.79 30.41 -19.34
N LEU A 414 -52.64 29.31 -20.09
CA LEU A 414 -51.62 28.29 -19.82
C LEU A 414 -50.18 28.82 -19.95
N ARG A 415 -49.96 29.82 -20.83
CA ARG A 415 -48.64 30.40 -21.12
C ARG A 415 -48.31 31.59 -20.21
N LEU A 416 -49.31 32.27 -19.65
CA LEU A 416 -49.12 33.46 -18.81
C LEU A 416 -48.19 33.24 -17.60
N PRO A 417 -48.27 32.13 -16.83
CA PRO A 417 -47.34 31.90 -15.73
C PRO A 417 -45.88 31.79 -16.20
N PHE A 418 -45.64 31.17 -17.36
CA PHE A 418 -44.30 31.03 -17.92
C PHE A 418 -43.73 32.38 -18.36
N MET A 419 -44.52 33.19 -19.08
CA MET A 419 -44.13 34.54 -19.49
C MET A 419 -43.79 35.43 -18.30
N LYS A 420 -44.58 35.36 -17.22
CA LYS A 420 -44.30 36.13 -16.00
C LYS A 420 -43.02 35.69 -15.30
N ILE A 421 -42.76 34.39 -15.20
CA ILE A 421 -41.53 33.89 -14.57
C ILE A 421 -40.29 34.34 -15.34
N VAL A 422 -40.33 34.30 -16.68
CA VAL A 422 -39.22 34.78 -17.53
C VAL A 422 -38.95 36.27 -17.30
N ASN A 423 -40.01 37.09 -17.20
CA ASN A 423 -39.87 38.53 -16.95
C ASN A 423 -39.52 38.89 -15.50
N LEU A 424 -39.55 37.94 -14.55
CA LEU A 424 -39.12 38.14 -13.17
C LEU A 424 -37.63 37.83 -12.96
N THR A 425 -36.98 37.16 -13.92
CA THR A 425 -35.55 36.81 -13.90
C THR A 425 -34.66 37.84 -14.58
N SER A 426 -35.26 38.83 -15.24
CA SER A 426 -34.68 40.07 -15.77
C SER A 426 -35.00 41.21 -14.82
#